data_AF-A0A2W5T5L8-F1
#
_entry.id   AF-A0A2W5T5L8-F1
#
_cell.length_a   1.000
_cell.length_b   1.000
_cell.length_c   1.000
_cell.angle_alpha   90.00
_cell.angle_beta   90.00
_cell.angle_gamma   90.00
#
_symmetry.space_group_name_H-M   'P 1'
#
loop_
_entity.id
_entity.type
_entity.pdbx_description
1 polymer ?
#
loop_
_entity_poly.entity_id
_entity_poly.type
_entity_poly.pdbx_seq_one_letter_code
_entity_poly.pdbx_strand_id
1 'polypeptide(L)'
;MVLRERVVLMAVLTMSTAVFSQVTITNDIVVVQDPQGAITNLVATMGSPVIFPSPQEQFCRAAFNAARAGGLADEFDGIISFSTSEDITDLSNVWQGSPVRADGSGYGRANSPVVNTYNSIRVSQCVFMGTLGRTAAFIPGFPRSEPLPANPDAAWRPSIGVPIPIDSLTGIEMLGHEYGHHWLLGVEFDQNDGRGRQHFIRGYSESNSEGGGGMGSPNQHYSAWADSRSVMYGSCITDNGNGSFTLAGCQRKYSEIDQYLMGLRGPNEVSPMMVLENPSDPGKGVDSIPPAANASGTTVNATRHDVTADEIIRAMGARIPAVPTARNCWRVAFVVVLKPGETTVPPAMMNKIQAYKNRWGPWFNFATDGRGTMDTRIMGNGCASMPPPDAGVPVMPDAGQPEVDAGSPDAGAEEVDAGVIEMDAGVEVPDAGTEQPMGGGTGTTFPTGGGTGTGVEPGTDTRKITDGCGCSAGTEPLSILAFLGLLLVRRRAQR
;
A
#
# COMPACT_ATOMS: atom_id res chain seq x y z
N MET A 1 11.67 -17.91 79.26
CA MET A 1 12.68 -16.97 78.72
C MET A 1 13.43 -17.72 77.62
N VAL A 2 12.90 -17.83 76.39
CA VAL A 2 12.58 -16.83 75.35
C VAL A 2 13.80 -16.52 74.45
N LEU A 3 13.63 -16.90 73.18
CA LEU A 3 14.33 -16.48 71.94
C LEU A 3 15.86 -16.62 71.80
N ARG A 4 16.25 -17.29 70.71
CA ARG A 4 16.83 -16.61 69.52
C ARG A 4 16.80 -17.49 68.27
N GLU A 5 15.66 -17.56 67.61
CA GLU A 5 15.62 -17.93 66.18
C GLU A 5 16.08 -16.73 65.34
N ARG A 6 16.90 -17.00 64.31
CA ARG A 6 17.26 -16.00 63.30
C ARG A 6 16.34 -16.17 62.10
N VAL A 7 15.28 -15.35 62.04
CA VAL A 7 14.48 -15.20 60.83
C VAL A 7 15.34 -14.48 59.78
N VAL A 8 15.79 -15.20 58.76
CA VAL A 8 16.28 -14.59 57.51
C VAL A 8 15.05 -14.25 56.69
N LEU A 9 14.69 -12.97 56.66
CA LEU A 9 13.58 -12.46 55.87
C LEU A 9 14.01 -12.45 54.38
N MET A 10 13.89 -13.59 53.70
CA MET A 10 13.99 -13.59 52.24
C MET A 10 12.76 -12.89 51.68
N ALA A 11 12.96 -11.69 51.15
CA ALA A 11 11.92 -10.98 50.42
C ALA A 11 11.53 -11.81 49.20
N VAL A 12 10.35 -12.42 49.25
CA VAL A 12 9.72 -13.03 48.08
C VAL A 12 9.35 -11.89 47.15
N LEU A 13 10.26 -11.60 46.21
CA LEU A 13 9.97 -10.73 45.08
C LEU A 13 8.78 -11.36 44.35
N THR A 14 7.65 -10.67 44.34
CA THR A 14 6.46 -11.13 43.64
C THR A 14 6.78 -11.20 42.16
N MET A 15 7.08 -12.41 41.66
CA MET A 15 7.05 -12.67 40.23
C MET A 15 5.61 -12.45 39.77
N SER A 16 5.38 -11.30 39.12
CA SER A 16 4.18 -11.10 38.32
C SER A 16 4.06 -12.27 37.38
N THR A 17 3.04 -13.11 37.59
CA THR A 17 2.74 -14.21 36.69
C THR A 17 2.41 -13.61 35.33
N ALA A 18 3.37 -13.62 34.42
CA ALA A 18 3.09 -13.44 33.01
C ALA A 18 2.17 -14.60 32.63
N VAL A 19 0.86 -14.32 32.58
CA VAL A 19 -0.13 -15.28 32.12
C VAL A 19 0.20 -15.50 30.65
N PHE A 20 0.85 -16.62 30.37
CA PHE A 20 1.14 -17.02 28.99
C PHE A 20 -0.20 -17.07 28.26
N SER A 21 -0.35 -16.21 27.25
CA SER A 21 -1.40 -16.37 26.25
C SER A 21 -1.32 -17.79 25.73
N GLN A 22 -2.38 -18.58 25.93
CA GLN A 22 -2.41 -19.91 25.34
C GLN A 22 -2.55 -19.71 23.82
N VAL A 23 -1.51 -20.14 23.10
CA VAL A 23 -1.49 -20.11 21.64
C VAL A 23 -1.84 -21.50 21.13
N THR A 24 -2.71 -21.57 20.13
CA THR A 24 -3.02 -22.80 19.41
C THR A 24 -2.97 -22.54 17.91
N ILE A 25 -2.81 -23.58 17.09
CA ILE A 25 -2.87 -23.49 15.63
C ILE A 25 -4.07 -24.30 15.17
N THR A 26 -5.00 -23.66 14.45
CA THR A 26 -6.19 -24.30 13.89
C THR A 26 -6.26 -23.97 12.41
N ASN A 27 -6.17 -24.97 11.52
CA ASN A 27 -6.25 -24.80 10.06
C ASN A 27 -5.23 -23.77 9.50
N ASP A 28 -3.99 -23.81 9.98
CA ASP A 28 -2.91 -22.81 9.79
C ASP A 28 -3.25 -21.37 10.22
N ILE A 29 -4.22 -21.18 11.10
CA ILE A 29 -4.47 -19.90 11.74
C ILE A 29 -3.94 -19.98 13.17
N VAL A 30 -3.11 -19.00 13.54
CA VAL A 30 -2.61 -18.88 14.91
C VAL A 30 -3.68 -18.21 15.76
N VAL A 31 -4.12 -18.88 16.82
CA VAL A 31 -5.15 -18.38 17.73
C VAL A 31 -4.47 -18.03 19.05
N VAL A 32 -4.56 -16.77 19.45
CA VAL A 32 -3.93 -16.16 20.62
C VAL A 32 -5.03 -15.84 21.63
N GLN A 33 -5.03 -16.51 22.80
CA GLN A 33 -5.95 -16.15 23.88
C GLN A 33 -5.51 -14.85 24.56
N ASP A 34 -6.43 -13.91 24.76
CA ASP A 34 -6.18 -12.65 25.48
C ASP A 34 -7.06 -12.55 26.75
N PRO A 35 -6.85 -13.42 27.76
CA PRO A 35 -7.78 -13.59 28.87
C PRO A 35 -7.89 -12.37 29.80
N GLN A 36 -6.96 -11.40 29.72
CA GLN A 36 -7.02 -10.12 30.45
C GLN A 36 -7.31 -8.91 29.54
N GLY A 37 -7.49 -9.09 28.22
CA GLY A 37 -7.70 -7.98 27.29
C GLY A 37 -6.45 -7.13 27.03
N ALA A 38 -5.26 -7.61 27.37
CA ALA A 38 -4.01 -6.84 27.26
C ALA A 38 -3.66 -6.47 25.82
N ILE A 39 -4.08 -7.28 24.84
CA ILE A 39 -3.88 -7.02 23.42
C ILE A 39 -5.10 -6.29 22.84
N THR A 40 -6.30 -6.76 23.13
CA THR A 40 -7.59 -6.23 22.64
C THR A 40 -7.82 -4.78 23.07
N ASN A 41 -7.45 -4.42 24.30
CA ASN A 41 -7.63 -3.05 24.82
C ASN A 41 -6.77 -2.00 24.11
N LEU A 42 -5.71 -2.40 23.38
CA LEU A 42 -4.90 -1.51 22.56
C LEU A 42 -5.74 -0.85 21.46
N VAL A 43 -6.74 -1.55 20.90
CA VAL A 43 -7.65 -1.03 19.84
C VAL A 43 -9.08 -0.83 20.32
N ALA A 44 -9.49 -1.39 21.46
CA ALA A 44 -10.84 -1.20 22.01
C ALA A 44 -11.03 0.14 22.74
N THR A 45 -9.95 0.86 23.08
CA THR A 45 -10.03 2.17 23.72
C THR A 45 -9.60 3.28 22.75
N MET A 46 -10.30 4.42 22.75
CA MET A 46 -9.87 5.65 22.06
C MET A 46 -8.73 6.36 22.85
N GLY A 47 -7.77 5.57 23.35
CA GLY A 47 -6.79 5.96 24.34
C GLY A 47 -5.47 6.40 23.74
N SER A 48 -5.20 7.71 23.83
CA SER A 48 -3.94 8.39 23.47
C SER A 48 -3.68 8.61 21.96
N PRO A 49 -3.36 9.84 21.52
CA PRO A 49 -3.11 10.19 20.13
C PRO A 49 -1.69 9.81 19.68
N VAL A 50 -1.24 8.59 19.97
CA VAL A 50 0.07 8.10 19.56
C VAL A 50 0.01 7.70 18.09
N ILE A 51 0.53 8.58 17.22
CA ILE A 51 0.49 8.41 15.76
C ILE A 51 1.36 7.21 15.33
N PHE A 52 2.54 7.06 15.95
CA PHE A 52 3.39 5.88 15.84
C PHE A 52 4.03 5.52 17.20
N PRO A 53 3.98 4.25 17.63
CA PRO A 53 3.22 3.15 17.02
C PRO A 53 1.71 3.35 17.19
N SER A 54 0.93 3.21 16.11
CA SER A 54 -0.52 3.38 16.16
C SER A 54 -1.19 2.27 17.02
N PRO A 55 -2.39 2.47 17.57
CA PRO A 55 -3.15 1.43 18.28
C PRO A 55 -3.21 0.08 17.53
N GLN A 56 -3.39 0.15 16.21
CA GLN A 56 -3.47 -0.98 15.29
C GLN A 56 -2.13 -1.70 15.12
N GLU A 57 -1.03 -0.95 14.96
CA GLU A 57 0.32 -1.53 14.93
C GLU A 57 0.71 -2.13 16.29
N GLN A 58 0.38 -1.45 17.39
CA GLN A 58 0.59 -1.96 18.75
C GLN A 58 -0.14 -3.30 18.97
N PHE A 59 -1.40 -3.42 18.53
CA PHE A 59 -2.15 -4.67 18.53
C PHE A 59 -1.46 -5.75 17.69
N CYS A 60 -1.11 -5.45 16.44
CA CYS A 60 -0.50 -6.42 15.52
C CYS A 60 0.84 -6.92 16.06
N ARG A 61 1.65 -6.03 16.63
CA ARG A 61 2.91 -6.34 17.33
C ARG A 61 2.71 -7.21 18.57
N ALA A 62 1.73 -6.88 19.41
CA ALA A 62 1.44 -7.63 20.62
C ALA A 62 0.90 -9.04 20.29
N ALA A 63 0.01 -9.16 19.30
CA ALA A 63 -0.48 -10.43 18.77
C ALA A 63 0.66 -11.32 18.25
N PHE A 64 1.58 -10.76 17.46
CA PHE A 64 2.75 -11.48 16.97
C PHE A 64 3.71 -11.90 18.10
N ASN A 65 4.03 -10.99 19.02
CA ASN A 65 4.92 -11.31 20.14
C ASN A 65 4.32 -12.39 21.07
N ALA A 66 3.00 -12.40 21.27
CA ALA A 66 2.29 -13.47 21.98
C ALA A 66 2.34 -14.79 21.20
N ALA A 67 2.09 -14.78 19.89
CA ALA A 67 2.23 -15.96 19.02
C ALA A 67 3.64 -16.57 19.08
N ARG A 68 4.68 -15.73 19.02
CA ARG A 68 6.10 -16.13 19.17
C ARG A 68 6.40 -16.72 20.54
N ALA A 69 5.89 -16.11 21.62
CA ALA A 69 6.03 -16.63 22.98
C ALA A 69 5.32 -17.98 23.17
N GLY A 70 4.23 -18.22 22.44
CA GLY A 70 3.53 -19.50 22.37
C GLY A 70 4.11 -20.53 21.40
N GLY A 71 5.28 -20.26 20.79
CA GLY A 71 6.02 -21.23 19.98
C GLY A 71 5.91 -21.09 18.46
N LEU A 72 5.28 -20.04 17.93
CA LEU A 72 5.34 -19.75 16.49
C LEU A 72 6.80 -19.53 16.04
N ALA A 73 7.21 -20.15 14.94
CA ALA A 73 8.59 -20.06 14.42
C ALA A 73 8.91 -18.66 13.83
N ASP A 74 10.20 -18.28 13.82
CA ASP A 74 10.67 -16.98 13.28
C ASP A 74 10.96 -17.05 11.76
N GLU A 75 9.96 -17.49 11.01
CA GLU A 75 10.08 -17.83 9.59
C GLU A 75 9.10 -17.09 8.67
N PHE A 76 8.32 -16.16 9.24
CA PHE A 76 7.33 -15.35 8.54
C PHE A 76 7.89 -13.97 8.21
N ASP A 77 7.50 -13.47 7.05
CA ASP A 77 7.90 -12.18 6.50
C ASP A 77 6.83 -11.11 6.77
N GLY A 78 5.56 -11.51 6.79
CA GLY A 78 4.43 -10.66 7.14
C GLY A 78 3.50 -11.32 8.16
N ILE A 79 2.72 -10.49 8.88
CA ILE A 79 1.67 -10.93 9.79
C ILE A 79 0.37 -10.22 9.42
N ILE A 80 -0.73 -10.96 9.33
CA ILE A 80 -2.09 -10.40 9.18
C ILE A 80 -2.88 -10.76 10.44
N SER A 81 -3.24 -9.75 11.21
CA SER A 81 -3.84 -9.88 12.54
C SER A 81 -5.30 -9.43 12.55
N PHE A 82 -6.11 -10.16 13.33
CA PHE A 82 -7.54 -9.94 13.50
C PHE A 82 -7.92 -10.07 14.98
N SER A 83 -9.07 -9.51 15.38
CA SER A 83 -9.69 -9.80 16.68
C SER A 83 -11.04 -10.51 16.50
N THR A 84 -11.48 -11.31 17.48
CA THR A 84 -12.89 -11.71 17.59
C THR A 84 -13.73 -10.70 18.42
N SER A 85 -13.09 -9.68 19.01
CA SER A 85 -13.78 -8.74 19.87
C SER A 85 -14.77 -7.86 19.12
N GLU A 86 -16.04 -7.95 19.51
CA GLU A 86 -17.11 -7.04 19.07
C GLU A 86 -17.17 -5.73 19.86
N ASP A 87 -16.25 -5.53 20.82
CA ASP A 87 -16.22 -4.32 21.65
C ASP A 87 -15.35 -3.21 21.03
N ILE A 88 -14.58 -3.53 19.98
CA ILE A 88 -13.89 -2.56 19.13
C ILE A 88 -14.96 -1.72 18.42
N THR A 89 -14.86 -0.40 18.50
CA THR A 89 -15.85 0.49 17.87
C THR A 89 -15.61 0.60 16.37
N ASP A 90 -16.64 0.95 15.61
CA ASP A 90 -16.51 1.34 14.21
C ASP A 90 -15.44 2.43 13.97
N LEU A 91 -15.29 3.40 14.89
CA LEU A 91 -14.21 4.41 14.84
C LEU A 91 -12.79 3.86 15.11
N SER A 92 -12.62 2.81 15.92
CA SER A 92 -11.29 2.26 16.21
C SER A 92 -10.93 1.03 15.37
N ASN A 93 -11.92 0.45 14.67
CA ASN A 93 -11.77 -0.63 13.70
C ASN A 93 -11.24 -0.16 12.33
N VAL A 94 -10.32 0.82 12.35
CA VAL A 94 -9.52 1.23 11.19
C VAL A 94 -8.52 0.13 10.91
N TRP A 95 -8.35 -0.24 9.64
CA TRP A 95 -7.34 -1.23 9.24
C TRP A 95 -6.02 -0.51 9.00
N GLN A 96 -4.90 -1.20 9.20
CA GLN A 96 -3.61 -0.56 9.03
C GLN A 96 -2.49 -1.56 8.72
N GLY A 97 -1.84 -1.37 7.59
CA GLY A 97 -0.55 -1.93 7.23
C GLY A 97 0.61 -1.08 7.70
N SER A 98 1.46 -1.63 8.55
CA SER A 98 2.69 -0.99 9.03
C SER A 98 3.92 -1.84 8.70
N PRO A 99 4.97 -1.26 8.09
CA PRO A 99 6.26 -1.92 8.01
C PRO A 99 6.92 -1.94 9.39
N VAL A 100 7.52 -3.07 9.65
CA VAL A 100 8.29 -3.41 10.84
C VAL A 100 9.78 -3.30 10.57
N ARG A 101 10.19 -3.57 9.32
CA ARG A 101 11.59 -3.59 8.88
C ARG A 101 11.68 -3.11 7.44
N ALA A 102 12.64 -2.24 7.13
CA ALA A 102 13.01 -1.98 5.75
C ALA A 102 13.67 -3.23 5.15
N ASP A 103 13.22 -3.67 3.98
CA ASP A 103 13.79 -4.79 3.22
C ASP A 103 14.53 -4.32 1.96
N GLY A 104 14.82 -3.02 1.87
CA GLY A 104 15.56 -2.43 0.76
C GLY A 104 15.58 -0.90 0.75
N SER A 105 15.85 -0.34 -0.43
CA SER A 105 15.79 1.09 -0.77
C SER A 105 15.12 1.30 -2.15
N GLY A 106 14.93 2.57 -2.55
CA GLY A 106 14.33 2.93 -3.85
C GLY A 106 12.82 2.81 -3.92
N TYR A 107 12.13 2.80 -2.77
CA TYR A 107 10.67 2.70 -2.67
C TYR A 107 10.04 3.74 -1.71
N GLY A 108 10.75 4.85 -1.44
CA GLY A 108 10.18 6.04 -0.79
C GLY A 108 10.18 6.03 0.74
N ARG A 109 10.57 4.93 1.37
CA ARG A 109 10.57 4.79 2.84
C ARG A 109 11.89 5.16 3.56
N ALA A 110 12.79 5.91 2.93
CA ALA A 110 14.14 6.17 3.47
C ALA A 110 14.18 6.71 4.92
N ASN A 111 13.14 7.44 5.35
CA ASN A 111 13.00 8.03 6.69
C ASN A 111 11.77 7.54 7.48
N SER A 112 11.14 6.43 7.07
CA SER A 112 9.98 5.89 7.79
C SER A 112 10.36 5.48 9.23
N PRO A 113 9.51 5.67 10.26
CA PRO A 113 9.78 5.20 11.61
C PRO A 113 9.63 3.66 11.68
N VAL A 114 10.64 2.96 11.18
CA VAL A 114 10.72 1.49 11.14
C VAL A 114 10.76 0.96 12.57
N VAL A 115 9.67 0.35 13.03
CA VAL A 115 9.51 -0.02 14.44
C VAL A 115 10.18 -1.37 14.73
N ASN A 116 11.48 -1.35 14.98
CA ASN A 116 12.31 -2.53 15.28
C ASN A 116 12.07 -3.11 16.71
N THR A 117 10.81 -3.16 17.17
CA THR A 117 10.40 -3.65 18.51
C THR A 117 9.69 -5.01 18.47
N TYR A 118 9.70 -5.68 17.32
CA TYR A 118 9.17 -7.03 17.13
C TYR A 118 10.21 -8.08 17.55
N ASN A 119 9.76 -9.16 18.20
CA ASN A 119 10.62 -10.29 18.57
C ASN A 119 10.87 -11.25 17.37
N SER A 120 11.40 -10.68 16.29
CA SER A 120 11.66 -11.34 15.01
C SER A 120 12.78 -10.68 14.23
N ILE A 121 13.63 -11.50 13.61
CA ILE A 121 14.62 -11.03 12.63
C ILE A 121 14.07 -10.97 11.20
N ARG A 122 12.90 -11.58 10.93
CA ARG A 122 12.34 -11.74 9.57
C ARG A 122 11.15 -10.86 9.24
N VAL A 123 10.24 -10.64 10.18
CA VAL A 123 9.01 -9.88 9.92
C VAL A 123 9.37 -8.47 9.46
N SER A 124 8.97 -8.15 8.23
CA SER A 124 9.09 -6.82 7.64
C SER A 124 7.77 -6.06 7.65
N GLN A 125 6.64 -6.74 7.85
CA GLN A 125 5.32 -6.13 7.80
C GLN A 125 4.33 -6.71 8.82
N CYS A 126 3.47 -5.85 9.36
CA CYS A 126 2.33 -6.22 10.18
C CYS A 126 1.08 -5.50 9.68
N VAL A 127 -0.02 -6.24 9.49
CA VAL A 127 -1.33 -5.71 9.09
C VAL A 127 -2.34 -6.01 10.19
N PHE A 128 -3.11 -5.00 10.59
CA PHE A 128 -4.33 -5.18 11.38
C PHE A 128 -5.56 -5.01 10.49
N MET A 129 -6.41 -6.04 10.45
CA MET A 129 -7.61 -6.11 9.60
C MET A 129 -8.92 -5.95 10.39
N GLY A 130 -8.84 -5.43 11.62
CA GLY A 130 -10.01 -5.22 12.47
C GLY A 130 -10.59 -6.49 13.11
N THR A 131 -11.85 -6.37 13.52
CA THR A 131 -12.66 -7.47 14.06
C THR A 131 -13.22 -8.36 12.95
N LEU A 132 -13.24 -9.67 13.20
CA LEU A 132 -13.95 -10.66 12.39
C LEU A 132 -15.47 -10.60 12.61
N GLY A 133 -15.91 -10.09 13.77
CA GLY A 133 -17.31 -9.97 14.15
C GLY A 133 -17.94 -8.66 13.70
N ARG A 134 -19.00 -8.25 14.41
CA ARG A 134 -19.57 -6.91 14.28
C ARG A 134 -18.88 -5.95 15.24
N THR A 135 -18.63 -4.71 14.82
CA THR A 135 -18.11 -3.68 15.75
C THR A 135 -19.18 -3.20 16.71
N ALA A 136 -18.75 -2.64 17.84
CA ALA A 136 -19.61 -1.79 18.64
C ALA A 136 -19.91 -0.50 17.85
N ALA A 137 -21.17 -0.07 17.85
CA ALA A 137 -21.52 1.24 17.30
C ALA A 137 -20.97 2.34 18.22
N PHE A 138 -20.20 3.30 17.67
CA PHE A 138 -19.70 4.43 18.46
C PHE A 138 -20.83 5.27 19.05
N ILE A 139 -21.95 5.42 18.33
CA ILE A 139 -23.14 6.10 18.82
C ILE A 139 -24.11 5.05 19.40
N PRO A 140 -24.45 5.11 20.70
CA PRO A 140 -25.42 4.19 21.30
C PRO A 140 -26.76 4.21 20.57
N GLY A 141 -27.27 3.03 20.24
CA GLY A 141 -28.54 2.85 19.51
C GLY A 141 -28.42 2.81 17.99
N PHE A 142 -27.25 3.06 17.41
CA PHE A 142 -27.01 2.78 15.99
C PHE A 142 -26.76 1.28 15.74
N PRO A 143 -27.07 0.76 14.52
CA PRO A 143 -26.81 -0.64 14.18
C PRO A 143 -25.32 -0.97 14.22
N ARG A 144 -24.97 -2.12 14.80
CA ARG A 144 -23.61 -2.68 14.68
C ARG A 144 -23.31 -3.07 13.23
N SER A 145 -22.18 -2.58 12.72
CA SER A 145 -21.69 -2.86 11.37
C SER A 145 -20.78 -4.09 11.32
N GLU A 146 -20.57 -4.63 10.12
CA GLU A 146 -19.61 -5.70 9.85
C GLU A 146 -18.67 -5.24 8.73
N PRO A 147 -17.52 -4.59 9.07
CA PRO A 147 -16.75 -3.83 8.06
C PRO A 147 -15.96 -4.71 7.10
N LEU A 148 -15.41 -5.82 7.62
CA LEU A 148 -14.80 -6.88 6.82
C LEU A 148 -15.94 -7.79 6.31
N PRO A 149 -16.21 -7.89 4.99
CA PRO A 149 -17.27 -8.76 4.49
C PRO A 149 -16.92 -10.24 4.68
N ALA A 150 -17.92 -11.10 4.82
CA ALA A 150 -17.72 -12.54 5.01
C ALA A 150 -17.17 -13.25 3.75
N ASN A 151 -17.57 -12.77 2.56
CA ASN A 151 -16.95 -13.13 1.29
C ASN A 151 -15.80 -12.14 0.99
N PRO A 152 -14.54 -12.59 0.81
CA PRO A 152 -13.43 -11.69 0.50
C PRO A 152 -13.60 -10.90 -0.81
N ASP A 153 -14.29 -11.47 -1.81
CA ASP A 153 -14.54 -10.82 -3.11
C ASP A 153 -15.80 -9.93 -3.11
N ALA A 154 -16.48 -9.75 -1.97
CA ALA A 154 -17.55 -8.77 -1.85
C ALA A 154 -17.00 -7.38 -1.56
N ALA A 155 -17.75 -6.34 -1.95
CA ALA A 155 -17.42 -4.95 -1.67
C ALA A 155 -17.19 -4.72 -0.16
N TRP A 156 -16.05 -4.12 0.17
CA TRP A 156 -15.77 -3.59 1.49
C TRP A 156 -16.62 -2.34 1.71
N ARG A 157 -17.06 -2.15 2.96
CA ARG A 157 -17.84 -0.98 3.36
C ARG A 157 -17.29 -0.43 4.67
N PRO A 158 -16.72 0.78 4.69
CA PRO A 158 -16.30 1.40 5.93
C PRO A 158 -17.53 1.65 6.81
N SER A 159 -17.37 1.40 8.09
CA SER A 159 -18.38 1.76 9.07
C SER A 159 -17.93 2.93 9.90
N ILE A 160 -18.80 3.93 10.01
CA ILE A 160 -18.67 5.06 10.93
C ILE A 160 -20.00 5.29 11.66
N GLY A 161 -20.70 4.21 12.03
CA GLY A 161 -22.11 4.20 12.48
C GLY A 161 -23.13 4.56 11.39
N VAL A 162 -22.70 5.28 10.35
CA VAL A 162 -23.47 5.62 9.15
C VAL A 162 -22.94 4.78 7.97
N PRO A 163 -23.79 4.10 7.20
CA PRO A 163 -23.37 3.49 5.94
C PRO A 163 -23.00 4.58 4.93
N ILE A 164 -21.70 4.81 4.70
CA ILE A 164 -21.25 5.54 3.52
C ILE A 164 -21.21 4.53 2.36
N PRO A 165 -21.97 4.73 1.27
CA PRO A 165 -21.95 3.83 0.12
C PRO A 165 -20.72 4.11 -0.77
N ILE A 166 -19.53 3.74 -0.26
CA ILE A 166 -18.28 3.71 -1.02
C ILE A 166 -17.81 2.26 -1.17
N ASP A 167 -18.34 1.59 -2.19
CA ASP A 167 -17.95 0.23 -2.60
C ASP A 167 -16.61 0.27 -3.39
N SER A 168 -15.60 0.92 -2.83
CA SER A 168 -14.36 1.33 -3.54
C SER A 168 -13.38 0.20 -3.83
N LEU A 169 -13.30 -0.78 -2.92
CA LEU A 169 -12.50 -1.99 -3.00
C LEU A 169 -13.33 -3.19 -2.51
N THR A 170 -12.95 -4.40 -2.88
CA THR A 170 -13.41 -5.64 -2.20
C THR A 170 -12.64 -5.87 -0.89
N GLY A 171 -13.14 -6.77 -0.04
CA GLY A 171 -12.44 -7.14 1.20
C GLY A 171 -11.02 -7.65 0.98
N ILE A 172 -10.79 -8.43 -0.09
CA ILE A 172 -9.47 -8.96 -0.44
C ILE A 172 -8.56 -7.91 -1.08
N GLU A 173 -9.10 -7.02 -1.92
CA GLU A 173 -8.35 -5.88 -2.45
C GLU A 173 -7.95 -4.90 -1.34
N MET A 174 -8.77 -4.75 -0.30
CA MET A 174 -8.42 -3.95 0.87
C MET A 174 -7.36 -4.64 1.77
N LEU A 175 -7.37 -5.97 1.91
CA LEU A 175 -6.20 -6.67 2.46
C LEU A 175 -4.94 -6.41 1.62
N GLY A 176 -5.10 -6.37 0.29
CA GLY A 176 -4.07 -5.96 -0.65
C GLY A 176 -3.59 -4.53 -0.46
N HIS A 177 -4.49 -3.58 -0.23
CA HIS A 177 -4.15 -2.18 0.07
C HIS A 177 -3.25 -2.08 1.32
N GLU A 178 -3.71 -2.66 2.43
CA GLU A 178 -2.95 -2.64 3.68
C GLU A 178 -1.63 -3.41 3.56
N TYR A 179 -1.59 -4.52 2.81
CA TYR A 179 -0.35 -5.23 2.55
C TYR A 179 0.58 -4.46 1.57
N GLY A 180 0.02 -3.67 0.64
CA GLY A 180 0.77 -2.84 -0.30
C GLY A 180 1.55 -1.71 0.36
N HIS A 181 1.06 -1.20 1.49
CA HIS A 181 1.74 -0.13 2.25
C HIS A 181 3.21 -0.45 2.59
N HIS A 182 3.64 -1.70 2.72
CA HIS A 182 5.06 -1.99 3.00
C HIS A 182 6.02 -1.34 1.98
N TRP A 183 5.68 -1.36 0.69
CA TRP A 183 6.49 -0.76 -0.38
C TRP A 183 6.06 0.63 -0.85
N LEU A 184 4.81 1.05 -0.63
CA LEU A 184 4.20 2.08 -1.49
C LEU A 184 4.01 3.43 -0.80
N LEU A 185 4.90 3.79 0.14
CA LEU A 185 4.73 4.93 1.05
C LEU A 185 5.75 6.07 0.89
N GLY A 186 5.87 6.57 -0.32
CA GLY A 186 6.70 7.75 -0.60
C GLY A 186 7.08 7.88 -2.06
N VAL A 187 6.20 7.50 -2.99
CA VAL A 187 6.47 7.62 -4.42
C VAL A 187 6.63 9.10 -4.78
N GLU A 188 7.79 9.42 -5.32
CA GLU A 188 8.19 10.70 -5.85
C GLU A 188 8.81 10.46 -7.23
N PHE A 189 8.84 11.49 -8.06
CA PHE A 189 9.43 11.43 -9.39
C PHE A 189 10.05 12.78 -9.73
N ASP A 190 11.01 12.81 -10.63
CA ASP A 190 11.65 14.04 -11.09
C ASP A 190 11.67 13.99 -12.62
N GLN A 191 10.91 14.88 -13.26
CA GLN A 191 10.80 14.93 -14.72
C GLN A 191 12.02 15.55 -15.42
N ASN A 192 12.99 16.06 -14.65
CA ASN A 192 14.12 16.86 -15.14
C ASN A 192 13.66 18.11 -15.94
N ASP A 193 12.51 18.65 -15.55
CA ASP A 193 11.88 19.87 -16.08
C ASP A 193 12.33 21.15 -15.33
N GLY A 194 13.24 20.99 -14.36
CA GLY A 194 13.72 22.06 -13.48
C GLY A 194 12.92 22.26 -12.20
N ARG A 195 11.79 21.55 -12.00
CA ARG A 195 11.02 21.56 -10.73
C ARG A 195 11.62 20.63 -9.67
N GLY A 196 12.51 19.72 -10.06
CA GLY A 196 13.15 18.74 -9.18
C GLY A 196 12.19 17.62 -8.78
N ARG A 197 12.29 17.12 -7.54
CA ARG A 197 11.40 16.07 -7.03
C ARG A 197 9.95 16.57 -6.88
N GLN A 198 9.02 15.77 -7.36
CA GLN A 198 7.58 16.02 -7.42
C GLN A 198 6.83 14.86 -6.75
N HIS A 199 5.65 15.12 -6.20
CA HIS A 199 4.88 14.14 -5.42
C HIS A 199 3.39 14.09 -5.75
N PHE A 200 2.88 14.84 -6.75
CA PHE A 200 1.45 14.90 -7.07
C PHE A 200 0.87 13.62 -7.70
N ILE A 201 1.72 12.63 -7.96
CA ILE A 201 1.32 11.22 -8.16
C ILE A 201 0.62 10.65 -6.91
N ARG A 202 0.90 11.19 -5.72
CA ARG A 202 0.25 10.87 -4.44
C ARG A 202 -0.83 11.90 -4.09
N GLY A 203 -1.83 11.48 -3.32
CA GLY A 203 -2.86 12.41 -2.82
C GLY A 203 -2.23 13.46 -1.89
N TYR A 204 -2.78 14.67 -1.83
CA TYR A 204 -2.33 15.72 -0.92
C TYR A 204 -3.45 16.12 0.04
N SER A 205 -3.14 16.23 1.34
CA SER A 205 -4.05 16.85 2.31
C SER A 205 -3.26 17.55 3.41
N GLU A 206 -3.70 18.74 3.80
CA GLU A 206 -3.08 19.52 4.89
C GLU A 206 -3.12 18.78 6.24
N SER A 207 -3.97 17.76 6.40
CA SER A 207 -4.04 16.89 7.59
C SER A 207 -3.01 15.77 7.64
N ASN A 208 -2.34 15.45 6.53
CA ASN A 208 -1.57 14.22 6.37
C ASN A 208 -0.08 14.50 6.61
N SER A 209 0.31 14.48 7.89
CA SER A 209 1.62 14.94 8.37
C SER A 209 2.81 14.02 8.00
N GLU A 210 3.16 13.95 6.71
CA GLU A 210 4.51 13.59 6.23
C GLU A 210 5.52 14.76 6.35
N GLY A 211 5.22 15.75 7.20
CA GLY A 211 5.96 17.00 7.37
C GLY A 211 7.37 16.82 7.96
N GLY A 212 8.30 16.34 7.14
CA GLY A 212 9.74 16.26 7.43
C GLY A 212 10.65 16.71 6.27
N GLY A 213 10.09 16.93 5.08
CA GLY A 213 10.77 17.54 3.93
C GLY A 213 10.00 18.77 3.44
N GLY A 214 10.70 19.74 2.86
CA GLY A 214 10.14 21.06 2.48
C GLY A 214 9.20 21.06 1.27
N MET A 215 8.40 20.00 1.08
CA MET A 215 7.51 19.79 -0.07
C MET A 215 6.02 19.66 0.30
N GLY A 216 5.65 19.66 1.58
CA GLY A 216 4.24 19.70 2.03
C GLY A 216 3.75 18.41 2.69
N SER A 217 2.45 18.13 2.53
CA SER A 217 1.73 17.01 3.17
C SER A 217 1.12 16.03 2.15
N PRO A 218 1.95 15.36 1.31
CA PRO A 218 1.48 14.22 0.53
C PRO A 218 1.05 13.08 1.46
N ASN A 219 0.13 12.27 0.97
CA ASN A 219 -0.39 11.11 1.67
C ASN A 219 0.22 9.81 1.14
N GLN A 220 -0.28 8.73 1.70
CA GLN A 220 0.27 7.39 1.57
C GLN A 220 -0.47 6.53 0.52
N HIS A 221 -1.05 7.20 -0.48
CA HIS A 221 -1.88 6.63 -1.54
C HIS A 221 -1.62 7.33 -2.88
N TYR A 222 -1.97 6.71 -4.00
CA TYR A 222 -2.04 7.41 -5.27
C TYR A 222 -3.12 8.49 -5.24
N SER A 223 -2.79 9.64 -5.82
CA SER A 223 -3.72 10.70 -6.18
C SER A 223 -4.88 10.10 -6.98
N ALA A 224 -6.11 10.50 -6.69
CA ALA A 224 -7.27 10.09 -7.51
C ALA A 224 -7.15 10.55 -8.99
N TRP A 225 -6.20 11.46 -9.27
CA TRP A 225 -5.84 11.96 -10.59
C TRP A 225 -4.66 11.20 -11.23
N ALA A 226 -4.20 10.09 -10.66
CA ALA A 226 -3.29 9.14 -11.29
C ALA A 226 -4.06 7.93 -11.86
N ASP A 227 -3.74 7.52 -13.09
CA ASP A 227 -4.21 6.29 -13.75
C ASP A 227 -3.46 5.05 -13.23
N SER A 228 -3.35 4.93 -11.89
CA SER A 228 -2.58 3.86 -11.27
C SER A 228 -3.27 2.50 -11.40
N ARG A 229 -4.60 2.49 -11.47
CA ARG A 229 -5.45 1.28 -11.45
C ARG A 229 -5.14 0.35 -10.26
N SER A 230 -4.55 0.93 -9.22
CA SER A 230 -3.95 0.21 -8.10
C SER A 230 -4.97 -0.06 -7.00
N VAL A 231 -4.71 -1.07 -6.16
CA VAL A 231 -5.32 -1.16 -4.82
C VAL A 231 -4.90 0.01 -3.94
N MET A 232 -3.74 0.63 -4.20
CA MET A 232 -3.26 1.85 -3.52
C MET A 232 -3.94 3.15 -4.00
N TYR A 233 -5.24 3.07 -4.31
CA TYR A 233 -6.09 4.16 -4.80
C TYR A 233 -5.76 4.59 -6.25
N GLY A 234 -5.97 5.85 -6.61
CA GLY A 234 -6.02 6.32 -8.00
C GLY A 234 -7.32 5.94 -8.74
N SER A 235 -7.39 6.28 -10.03
CA SER A 235 -8.55 6.05 -10.92
C SER A 235 -8.16 5.16 -12.10
N CYS A 236 -9.15 4.79 -12.93
CA CYS A 236 -8.93 4.48 -14.34
C CYS A 236 -9.25 5.71 -15.17
N ILE A 237 -8.27 6.26 -15.89
CA ILE A 237 -8.39 7.56 -16.55
C ILE A 237 -8.36 7.42 -18.08
N THR A 238 -9.32 8.05 -18.75
CA THR A 238 -9.35 8.19 -20.21
C THR A 238 -9.08 9.64 -20.59
N ASP A 239 -8.09 9.86 -21.46
CA ASP A 239 -7.84 11.15 -22.12
C ASP A 239 -8.89 11.37 -23.23
N ASN A 240 -9.63 12.47 -23.18
CA ASN A 240 -10.68 12.77 -24.16
C ASN A 240 -10.14 13.55 -25.39
N GLY A 241 -8.82 13.80 -25.47
CA GLY A 241 -8.15 14.44 -26.60
C GLY A 241 -8.35 15.95 -26.73
N ASN A 242 -8.97 16.60 -25.73
CA ASN A 242 -9.32 18.02 -25.74
C ASN A 242 -8.90 18.77 -24.46
N GLY A 243 -7.97 18.21 -23.68
CA GLY A 243 -7.57 18.74 -22.36
C GLY A 243 -8.51 18.37 -21.22
N SER A 244 -9.55 17.57 -21.48
CA SER A 244 -10.39 16.96 -20.46
C SER A 244 -10.13 15.46 -20.33
N PHE A 245 -10.34 14.94 -19.12
CA PHE A 245 -10.04 13.56 -18.75
C PHE A 245 -11.22 12.96 -17.99
N THR A 246 -11.54 11.70 -18.24
CA THR A 246 -12.63 10.98 -17.62
C THR A 246 -12.08 9.99 -16.59
N LEU A 247 -12.31 10.25 -15.30
CA LEU A 247 -11.84 9.46 -14.16
C LEU A 247 -12.94 8.48 -13.75
N ALA A 248 -12.75 7.19 -14.01
CA ALA A 248 -13.72 6.12 -13.77
C ALA A 248 -13.21 5.06 -12.79
N GLY A 249 -14.12 4.18 -12.38
CA GLY A 249 -13.80 2.94 -11.68
C GLY A 249 -13.25 1.85 -12.58
N CYS A 250 -12.54 0.89 -11.97
CA CYS A 250 -12.10 -0.34 -12.63
C CYS A 250 -11.65 -1.40 -11.61
N GLN A 251 -11.46 -2.62 -12.09
CA GLN A 251 -10.84 -3.72 -11.33
C GLN A 251 -9.42 -3.32 -10.87
N ARG A 252 -9.08 -3.63 -9.61
CA ARG A 252 -7.80 -3.22 -9.02
C ARG A 252 -6.82 -4.40 -8.91
N LYS A 253 -5.53 -4.07 -8.99
CA LYS A 253 -4.39 -4.95 -8.72
C LYS A 253 -3.20 -4.11 -8.21
N TYR A 254 -1.98 -4.63 -8.23
CA TYR A 254 -0.80 -3.78 -8.15
C TYR A 254 -0.38 -3.37 -9.58
N SER A 255 -0.18 -2.07 -9.76
CA SER A 255 0.26 -1.45 -11.02
C SER A 255 1.68 -1.87 -11.41
N GLU A 256 2.13 -1.50 -12.60
CA GLU A 256 3.50 -1.80 -13.05
C GLU A 256 4.54 -1.03 -12.20
N ILE A 257 4.22 0.21 -11.81
CA ILE A 257 5.01 1.00 -10.85
C ILE A 257 5.02 0.34 -9.48
N ASP A 258 3.88 -0.16 -8.99
CA ASP A 258 3.83 -0.88 -7.70
C ASP A 258 4.71 -2.13 -7.72
N GLN A 259 4.63 -2.93 -8.79
CA GLN A 259 5.44 -4.13 -8.96
C GLN A 259 6.94 -3.80 -9.07
N TYR A 260 7.31 -2.67 -9.69
CA TYR A 260 8.69 -2.18 -9.68
C TYR A 260 9.13 -1.80 -8.25
N LEU A 261 8.33 -1.05 -7.49
CA LEU A 261 8.61 -0.67 -6.11
C LEU A 261 8.65 -1.88 -5.16
N MET A 262 7.89 -2.95 -5.44
CA MET A 262 8.02 -4.24 -4.77
C MET A 262 9.35 -4.95 -5.08
N GLY A 263 9.95 -4.70 -6.24
CA GLY A 263 11.11 -5.42 -6.78
C GLY A 263 10.73 -6.61 -7.68
N LEU A 264 9.46 -6.76 -8.06
CA LEU A 264 8.93 -7.83 -8.91
C LEU A 264 9.10 -7.58 -10.42
N ARG A 265 9.38 -6.34 -10.79
CA ARG A 265 9.41 -5.86 -12.18
C ARG A 265 10.61 -4.92 -12.40
N GLY A 266 11.25 -5.01 -13.57
CA GLY A 266 12.37 -4.14 -13.95
C GLY A 266 11.87 -2.81 -14.53
N PRO A 267 12.65 -1.72 -14.47
CA PRO A 267 12.19 -0.40 -14.94
C PRO A 267 11.80 -0.40 -16.42
N ASN A 268 12.50 -1.16 -17.26
CA ASN A 268 12.20 -1.32 -18.69
C ASN A 268 10.89 -2.08 -18.99
N GLU A 269 10.27 -2.70 -17.97
CA GLU A 269 8.99 -3.40 -18.07
C GLU A 269 7.82 -2.54 -17.54
N VAL A 270 8.07 -1.27 -17.20
CA VAL A 270 7.07 -0.35 -16.62
C VAL A 270 6.62 0.66 -17.67
N SER A 271 5.35 0.59 -18.04
CA SER A 271 4.71 1.60 -18.89
C SER A 271 4.59 2.94 -18.16
N PRO A 272 4.65 4.10 -18.85
CA PRO A 272 4.39 5.39 -18.23
C PRO A 272 2.99 5.45 -17.61
N MET A 273 2.90 5.92 -16.37
CA MET A 273 1.63 6.14 -15.67
C MET A 273 1.15 7.57 -15.95
N MET A 274 -0.06 7.70 -16.50
CA MET A 274 -0.68 9.02 -16.67
C MET A 274 -1.07 9.60 -15.30
N VAL A 275 -0.55 10.79 -14.99
CA VAL A 275 -0.86 11.56 -13.78
C VAL A 275 -1.32 12.94 -14.22
N LEU A 276 -2.43 13.41 -13.66
CA LEU A 276 -2.98 14.72 -13.96
C LEU A 276 -2.59 15.74 -12.89
N GLU A 277 -2.13 16.92 -13.31
CA GLU A 277 -1.87 18.08 -12.46
C GLU A 277 -2.99 19.11 -12.63
N ASN A 278 -3.47 19.70 -11.53
CA ASN A 278 -4.42 20.82 -11.57
C ASN A 278 -3.68 22.12 -11.92
N PRO A 279 -3.97 22.78 -13.06
CA PRO A 279 -3.29 24.04 -13.42
C PRO A 279 -3.54 25.18 -12.42
N SER A 280 -4.59 25.07 -11.60
CA SER A 280 -4.94 26.06 -10.57
C SER A 280 -4.29 25.80 -9.22
N ASP A 281 -3.74 24.59 -9.00
CA ASP A 281 -3.05 24.20 -7.76
C ASP A 281 -1.92 23.18 -8.08
N PRO A 282 -0.88 23.60 -8.83
CA PRO A 282 0.17 22.71 -9.28
C PRO A 282 1.03 22.21 -8.12
N GLY A 283 1.59 21.01 -8.29
CA GLY A 283 2.43 20.33 -7.31
C GLY A 283 1.67 19.47 -6.31
N LYS A 284 0.33 19.50 -6.27
CA LYS A 284 -0.50 18.72 -5.34
C LYS A 284 -1.40 17.73 -6.06
N GLY A 285 -1.41 16.49 -5.59
CA GLY A 285 -2.39 15.48 -6.04
C GLY A 285 -3.68 15.52 -5.23
N VAL A 286 -4.70 14.77 -5.66
CA VAL A 286 -6.03 14.78 -5.05
C VAL A 286 -6.17 13.62 -4.07
N ASP A 287 -6.32 13.93 -2.78
CA ASP A 287 -6.68 12.95 -1.75
C ASP A 287 -8.18 12.63 -1.81
N SER A 288 -8.53 11.54 -2.48
CA SER A 288 -9.87 10.96 -2.37
C SER A 288 -9.84 9.43 -2.53
N ILE A 289 -10.84 8.79 -1.91
CA ILE A 289 -11.06 7.35 -1.98
C ILE A 289 -11.37 6.97 -3.44
N PRO A 290 -10.82 5.85 -3.95
CA PRO A 290 -10.98 5.45 -5.34
C PRO A 290 -12.45 5.24 -5.71
N PRO A 291 -12.86 5.53 -6.96
CA PRO A 291 -14.17 5.16 -7.45
C PRO A 291 -14.35 3.63 -7.39
N ALA A 292 -15.56 3.20 -6.99
CA ALA A 292 -15.98 1.79 -7.03
C ALA A 292 -15.70 1.17 -8.41
N ALA A 293 -15.39 -0.13 -8.48
CA ALA A 293 -14.90 -0.76 -9.71
C ALA A 293 -15.84 -0.62 -10.94
N ASN A 294 -17.12 -0.36 -10.73
CA ASN A 294 -18.15 -0.13 -11.76
C ASN A 294 -18.66 1.33 -11.82
N ALA A 295 -18.01 2.27 -11.13
CA ALA A 295 -18.42 3.66 -11.09
C ALA A 295 -18.23 4.36 -12.44
N SER A 296 -19.27 5.03 -12.90
CA SER A 296 -19.24 5.91 -14.07
C SER A 296 -18.18 7.00 -13.92
N GLY A 297 -17.58 7.39 -15.05
CA GLY A 297 -16.53 8.40 -15.07
C GLY A 297 -17.02 9.81 -14.71
N THR A 298 -16.20 10.56 -13.98
CA THR A 298 -16.34 12.02 -13.80
C THR A 298 -15.32 12.74 -14.67
N THR A 299 -15.73 13.78 -15.40
CA THR A 299 -14.83 14.54 -16.28
C THR A 299 -14.20 15.72 -15.56
N VAL A 300 -12.88 15.88 -15.70
CA VAL A 300 -12.08 17.02 -15.19
C VAL A 300 -11.28 17.66 -16.32
N ASN A 301 -10.81 18.91 -16.14
CA ASN A 301 -9.81 19.53 -17.01
C ASN A 301 -8.49 19.62 -16.25
N ALA A 302 -7.37 19.24 -16.87
CA ALA A 302 -6.08 19.14 -16.19
C ALA A 302 -4.89 19.22 -17.17
N THR A 303 -3.67 19.30 -16.65
CA THR A 303 -2.44 19.04 -17.42
C THR A 303 -2.07 17.56 -17.27
N ARG A 304 -1.68 16.91 -18.36
CA ARG A 304 -1.22 15.51 -18.36
C ARG A 304 0.30 15.43 -18.20
N HIS A 305 0.73 14.52 -17.33
CA HIS A 305 2.11 14.08 -17.14
C HIS A 305 2.16 12.56 -17.30
N ASP A 306 3.13 12.02 -18.03
CA ASP A 306 3.32 10.57 -18.17
C ASP A 306 4.55 10.16 -17.35
N VAL A 307 4.34 9.68 -16.12
CA VAL A 307 5.40 9.39 -15.15
C VAL A 307 6.02 8.02 -15.39
N THR A 308 7.33 7.98 -15.54
CA THR A 308 8.14 6.79 -15.90
C THR A 308 8.92 6.23 -14.70
N ALA A 309 9.37 4.97 -14.82
CA ALA A 309 10.27 4.38 -13.83
C ALA A 309 11.62 5.12 -13.73
N ASP A 310 12.11 5.72 -14.82
CA ASP A 310 13.37 6.48 -14.81
C ASP A 310 13.26 7.80 -14.04
N GLU A 311 12.10 8.47 -14.07
CA GLU A 311 11.84 9.68 -13.27
C GLU A 311 11.68 9.34 -11.78
N ILE A 312 11.12 8.18 -11.46
CA ILE A 312 11.10 7.61 -10.10
C ILE A 312 12.52 7.29 -9.63
N ILE A 313 13.33 6.62 -10.45
CA ILE A 313 14.75 6.33 -10.16
C ILE A 313 15.55 7.62 -9.92
N ARG A 314 15.27 8.67 -10.70
CA ARG A 314 15.92 9.98 -10.58
C ARG A 314 15.62 10.65 -9.24
N ALA A 315 14.38 10.57 -8.77
CA ALA A 315 13.96 11.14 -7.48
C ALA A 315 14.36 10.29 -6.26
N MET A 316 14.29 8.97 -6.37
CA MET A 316 14.27 8.04 -5.22
C MET A 316 15.45 7.07 -5.17
N GLY A 317 16.26 7.02 -6.23
CA GLY A 317 17.23 5.96 -6.48
C GLY A 317 16.60 4.68 -7.01
N ALA A 318 17.44 3.77 -7.51
CA ALA A 318 16.99 2.47 -7.98
C ALA A 318 16.44 1.60 -6.83
N ARG A 319 15.41 0.79 -7.14
CA ARG A 319 14.90 -0.25 -6.24
C ARG A 319 16.01 -1.26 -5.95
N ILE A 320 16.36 -1.44 -4.68
CA ILE A 320 17.35 -2.43 -4.24
C ILE A 320 16.77 -3.22 -3.05
N PRO A 321 16.80 -4.57 -3.05
CA PRO A 321 17.13 -5.43 -4.20
C PRO A 321 16.12 -5.23 -5.34
N ALA A 322 16.61 -5.29 -6.58
CA ALA A 322 15.82 -5.27 -7.81
C ALA A 322 15.47 -6.70 -8.26
N VAL A 323 14.53 -6.84 -9.20
CA VAL A 323 14.34 -8.09 -9.95
C VAL A 323 15.67 -8.50 -10.63
N PRO A 324 16.04 -9.79 -10.71
CA PRO A 324 15.40 -10.97 -10.11
C PRO A 324 15.88 -11.28 -8.68
N THR A 325 16.75 -10.44 -8.10
CA THR A 325 17.33 -10.67 -6.75
C THR A 325 16.38 -10.35 -5.59
N ALA A 326 15.34 -9.56 -5.85
CA ALA A 326 14.32 -9.23 -4.88
C ALA A 326 13.50 -10.46 -4.50
N ARG A 327 12.93 -10.42 -3.29
CA ARG A 327 11.98 -11.43 -2.84
C ARG A 327 10.72 -11.39 -3.70
N ASN A 328 10.29 -12.56 -4.16
CA ASN A 328 9.06 -12.79 -4.92
C ASN A 328 8.07 -13.75 -4.24
N CYS A 329 8.45 -14.32 -3.09
CA CYS A 329 7.60 -15.16 -2.25
C CYS A 329 7.70 -14.71 -0.80
N TRP A 330 6.56 -14.51 -0.15
CA TRP A 330 6.46 -14.14 1.27
C TRP A 330 5.67 -15.19 2.05
N ARG A 331 6.16 -15.55 3.24
CA ARG A 331 5.41 -16.36 4.20
C ARG A 331 4.65 -15.42 5.14
N VAL A 332 3.32 -15.58 5.23
CA VAL A 332 2.45 -14.67 5.98
C VAL A 332 1.55 -15.44 6.94
N ALA A 333 1.70 -15.20 8.25
CA ALA A 333 0.85 -15.84 9.25
C ALA A 333 -0.46 -15.07 9.45
N PHE A 334 -1.57 -15.80 9.45
CA PHE A 334 -2.89 -15.30 9.86
C PHE A 334 -3.04 -15.51 11.38
N VAL A 335 -3.22 -14.43 12.13
CA VAL A 335 -3.25 -14.42 13.61
C VAL A 335 -4.59 -13.87 14.10
N VAL A 336 -5.29 -14.61 14.96
CA VAL A 336 -6.54 -14.20 15.60
C VAL A 336 -6.32 -14.03 17.09
N VAL A 337 -6.58 -12.83 17.60
CA VAL A 337 -6.65 -12.56 19.03
C VAL A 337 -8.09 -12.76 19.50
N LEU A 338 -8.30 -13.68 20.43
CA LEU A 338 -9.61 -13.95 21.00
C LEU A 338 -10.04 -12.84 21.97
N LYS A 339 -11.33 -12.53 21.99
CA LYS A 339 -11.95 -11.65 22.99
C LYS A 339 -11.70 -12.21 24.41
N PRO A 340 -11.50 -11.35 25.43
CA PRO A 340 -11.39 -11.81 26.81
C PRO A 340 -12.55 -12.74 27.23
N GLY A 341 -12.20 -13.93 27.70
CA GLY A 341 -13.14 -14.99 28.09
C GLY A 341 -13.45 -16.02 27.00
N GLU A 342 -13.06 -15.78 25.73
CA GLU A 342 -13.14 -16.81 24.69
C GLU A 342 -11.91 -17.73 24.71
N THR A 343 -12.14 -19.03 24.47
CA THR A 343 -11.08 -20.06 24.39
C THR A 343 -10.90 -20.63 22.98
N THR A 344 -11.87 -20.39 22.08
CA THR A 344 -11.88 -20.84 20.68
C THR A 344 -12.50 -19.75 19.78
N VAL A 345 -12.11 -19.72 18.50
CA VAL A 345 -12.71 -18.79 17.51
C VAL A 345 -14.14 -19.25 17.18
N PRO A 346 -15.16 -18.36 17.20
CA PRO A 346 -16.51 -18.70 16.81
C PRO A 346 -16.60 -19.24 15.37
N PRO A 347 -17.42 -20.27 15.06
CA PRO A 347 -17.41 -20.94 13.75
C PRO A 347 -17.61 -20.01 12.54
N ALA A 348 -18.48 -19.01 12.64
CA ALA A 348 -18.70 -18.02 11.58
C ALA A 348 -17.44 -17.17 11.31
N MET A 349 -16.76 -16.73 12.38
CA MET A 349 -15.51 -15.96 12.28
C MET A 349 -14.37 -16.83 11.75
N MET A 350 -14.30 -18.10 12.16
CA MET A 350 -13.32 -19.08 11.68
C MET A 350 -13.49 -19.36 10.17
N ASN A 351 -14.72 -19.57 9.70
CA ASN A 351 -15.01 -19.72 8.27
C ASN A 351 -14.63 -18.47 7.46
N LYS A 352 -14.90 -17.29 8.02
CA LYS A 352 -14.57 -15.98 7.43
C LYS A 352 -13.05 -15.83 7.26
N ILE A 353 -12.25 -15.98 8.31
CA ILE A 353 -10.78 -15.86 8.17
C ILE A 353 -10.18 -16.95 7.28
N GLN A 354 -10.72 -18.17 7.27
CA GLN A 354 -10.30 -19.20 6.32
C GLN A 354 -10.56 -18.79 4.86
N ALA A 355 -11.68 -18.11 4.57
CA ALA A 355 -11.95 -17.60 3.22
C ALA A 355 -10.88 -16.57 2.79
N TYR A 356 -10.51 -15.62 3.66
CA TYR A 356 -9.42 -14.67 3.38
C TYR A 356 -8.06 -15.37 3.20
N LYS A 357 -7.68 -16.25 4.14
CA LYS A 357 -6.43 -17.03 4.10
C LYS A 357 -6.29 -17.80 2.78
N ASN A 358 -7.36 -18.48 2.36
CA ASN A 358 -7.37 -19.31 1.15
C ASN A 358 -7.42 -18.46 -0.13
N ARG A 359 -8.08 -17.29 -0.09
CA ARG A 359 -8.16 -16.36 -1.23
C ARG A 359 -6.86 -15.57 -1.45
N TRP A 360 -6.10 -15.28 -0.38
CA TRP A 360 -4.94 -14.39 -0.40
C TRP A 360 -3.85 -14.82 -1.39
N GLY A 361 -3.41 -16.08 -1.37
CA GLY A 361 -2.38 -16.59 -2.30
C GLY A 361 -2.76 -16.41 -3.77
N PRO A 362 -3.89 -16.97 -4.23
CA PRO A 362 -4.39 -16.80 -5.59
C PRO A 362 -4.67 -15.33 -5.97
N TRP A 363 -5.18 -14.52 -5.03
CA TRP A 363 -5.42 -13.10 -5.28
C TRP A 363 -4.11 -12.33 -5.48
N PHE A 364 -3.13 -12.52 -4.60
CA PHE A 364 -1.85 -11.80 -4.68
C PHE A 364 -1.05 -12.17 -5.94
N ASN A 365 -1.10 -13.45 -6.35
CA ASN A 365 -0.48 -13.88 -7.60
C ASN A 365 -1.13 -13.24 -8.82
N PHE A 366 -2.46 -13.21 -8.90
CA PHE A 366 -3.18 -12.43 -9.92
C PHE A 366 -2.83 -10.94 -9.86
N ALA A 367 -2.83 -10.35 -8.66
CA ALA A 367 -2.63 -8.92 -8.46
C ALA A 367 -1.20 -8.44 -8.80
N THR A 368 -0.25 -9.37 -8.93
CA THR A 368 1.16 -9.11 -9.29
C THR A 368 1.53 -9.66 -10.68
N ASP A 369 0.54 -9.92 -11.54
CA ASP A 369 0.73 -10.47 -12.90
C ASP A 369 1.54 -11.78 -12.91
N GLY A 370 1.32 -12.63 -11.90
CA GLY A 370 2.01 -13.91 -11.73
C GLY A 370 3.39 -13.83 -11.07
N ARG A 371 3.93 -12.62 -10.85
CA ARG A 371 5.32 -12.40 -10.41
C ARG A 371 5.54 -12.59 -8.91
N GLY A 372 4.51 -12.41 -8.10
CA GLY A 372 4.53 -12.56 -6.65
C GLY A 372 3.75 -13.77 -6.15
N THR A 373 4.13 -14.32 -5.00
CA THR A 373 3.43 -15.43 -4.34
C THR A 373 3.37 -15.23 -2.83
N MET A 374 2.29 -15.75 -2.21
CA MET A 374 2.05 -15.68 -0.77
C MET A 374 1.78 -17.08 -0.23
N ASP A 375 2.53 -17.52 0.77
CA ASP A 375 2.24 -18.75 1.51
C ASP A 375 1.65 -18.43 2.89
N THR A 376 0.48 -19.00 3.16
CA THR A 376 -0.29 -18.82 4.40
C THR A 376 -0.31 -20.06 5.29
N ARG A 377 0.51 -21.08 4.97
CA ARG A 377 0.70 -22.26 5.82
C ARG A 377 1.63 -21.95 6.99
N ILE A 378 1.30 -22.47 8.18
CA ILE A 378 2.17 -22.33 9.35
C ILE A 378 3.36 -23.28 9.27
N MET A 379 3.18 -24.45 8.64
CA MET A 379 4.21 -25.47 8.54
C MET A 379 4.64 -25.71 7.08
N GLY A 380 5.92 -26.03 6.89
CA GLY A 380 6.50 -26.44 5.61
C GLY A 380 7.42 -25.39 4.99
N ASN A 381 8.16 -25.80 3.96
CA ASN A 381 9.25 -24.98 3.39
C ASN A 381 8.76 -23.78 2.55
N GLY A 382 7.46 -23.72 2.25
CA GLY A 382 6.78 -22.58 1.63
C GLY A 382 7.51 -21.93 0.46
N CYS A 383 8.13 -20.79 0.74
CA CYS A 383 8.99 -20.04 -0.17
C CYS A 383 10.38 -20.69 -0.36
N ALA A 384 10.42 -21.98 -0.66
CA ALA A 384 11.63 -22.69 -1.05
C ALA A 384 12.00 -22.28 -2.48
N SER A 385 12.71 -21.14 -2.60
CA SER A 385 13.31 -20.58 -3.82
C SER A 385 12.69 -21.09 -5.13
N MET A 386 11.46 -20.68 -5.43
CA MET A 386 10.99 -20.73 -6.81
C MET A 386 11.97 -19.87 -7.62
N PRO A 387 12.66 -20.41 -8.64
CA PRO A 387 13.39 -19.55 -9.57
C PRO A 387 12.38 -18.53 -10.13
N PRO A 388 12.83 -17.33 -10.54
CA PRO A 388 11.96 -16.40 -11.24
C PRO A 388 11.25 -17.16 -12.37
N PRO A 389 9.95 -16.94 -12.61
CA PRO A 389 9.33 -17.50 -13.79
C PRO A 389 10.16 -17.03 -15.00
N ASP A 390 10.76 -17.99 -15.72
CA ASP A 390 11.33 -17.70 -17.03
C ASP A 390 10.28 -16.92 -17.81
N ALA A 391 10.68 -15.84 -18.46
CA ALA A 391 9.79 -14.97 -19.21
C ALA A 391 9.19 -15.75 -20.38
N GLY A 392 8.10 -16.46 -20.09
CA GLY A 392 7.47 -17.40 -20.99
C GLY A 392 6.97 -16.64 -22.20
N VAL A 393 7.64 -16.85 -23.33
CA VAL A 393 7.12 -16.45 -24.64
C VAL A 393 5.70 -17.01 -24.73
N PRO A 394 4.67 -16.19 -24.97
CA PRO A 394 3.30 -16.68 -25.05
C PRO A 394 3.20 -17.73 -26.15
N VAL A 395 2.97 -18.99 -25.77
CA VAL A 395 2.52 -20.01 -26.71
C VAL A 395 1.09 -19.64 -27.06
N MET A 396 0.95 -18.85 -28.14
CA MET A 396 -0.34 -18.55 -28.75
C MET A 396 -1.02 -19.89 -29.07
N PRO A 397 -2.32 -20.07 -28.75
CA PRO A 397 -3.03 -21.28 -29.13
C PRO A 397 -3.02 -21.38 -30.66
N ASP A 398 -2.51 -22.50 -31.16
CA ASP A 398 -2.37 -22.77 -32.59
C ASP A 398 -3.72 -22.63 -33.30
N ALA A 399 -3.79 -21.70 -34.26
CA ALA A 399 -4.99 -21.43 -35.04
C ALA A 399 -5.11 -22.53 -36.11
N GLY A 400 -5.82 -23.60 -35.75
CA GLY A 400 -5.80 -24.89 -36.44
C GLY A 400 -5.66 -24.86 -37.95
N GLN A 401 -4.54 -25.41 -38.43
CA GLN A 401 -4.43 -25.91 -39.80
C GLN A 401 -5.24 -27.22 -39.93
N PRO A 402 -5.99 -27.41 -41.04
CA PRO A 402 -6.76 -28.64 -41.25
C PRO A 402 -5.85 -29.83 -41.58
N GLU A 403 -6.26 -31.03 -41.15
CA GLU A 403 -5.60 -32.28 -41.54
C GLU A 403 -5.60 -32.47 -43.05
N VAL A 404 -4.43 -32.77 -43.61
CA VAL A 404 -4.27 -33.45 -44.91
C VAL A 404 -3.36 -34.65 -44.71
N ASP A 405 -3.94 -35.83 -44.75
CA ASP A 405 -3.24 -37.11 -44.67
C ASP A 405 -2.84 -37.63 -46.07
N ALA A 406 -1.88 -38.55 -46.08
CA ALA A 406 -1.45 -39.46 -47.14
C ALA A 406 -0.65 -38.87 -48.32
N GLY A 407 0.68 -39.11 -48.30
CA GLY A 407 1.48 -39.05 -49.53
C GLY A 407 3.01 -39.04 -49.37
N SER A 408 3.62 -40.22 -49.33
CA SER A 408 5.03 -40.44 -49.72
C SER A 408 5.05 -41.69 -50.62
N PRO A 409 6.00 -41.90 -51.57
CA PRO A 409 7.24 -41.14 -51.83
C PRO A 409 7.43 -40.74 -53.31
N ASP A 410 8.56 -40.12 -53.67
CA ASP A 410 9.64 -40.68 -54.54
C ASP A 410 10.53 -39.57 -55.20
N ALA A 411 11.63 -40.01 -55.81
CA ALA A 411 12.83 -39.29 -56.24
C ALA A 411 12.69 -38.10 -57.22
N GLY A 412 13.68 -37.20 -57.16
CA GLY A 412 14.00 -36.21 -58.19
C GLY A 412 15.22 -35.36 -57.81
N ALA A 413 16.21 -35.25 -58.69
CA ALA A 413 17.41 -34.42 -58.54
C ALA A 413 17.49 -33.37 -59.67
N GLU A 414 18.60 -32.62 -59.72
CA GLU A 414 18.94 -31.52 -60.65
C GLU A 414 18.22 -30.19 -60.37
N GLU A 415 18.75 -29.00 -60.66
CA GLU A 415 20.10 -28.39 -60.79
C GLU A 415 19.83 -26.95 -61.34
N VAL A 416 20.75 -26.01 -61.12
CA VAL A 416 20.89 -24.64 -61.73
C VAL A 416 19.69 -23.88 -62.34
N ASP A 417 19.56 -22.60 -61.99
CA ASP A 417 19.94 -21.52 -62.93
C ASP A 417 20.36 -20.23 -62.19
N ALA A 418 21.19 -19.41 -62.84
CA ALA A 418 21.70 -18.14 -62.33
C ALA A 418 21.27 -16.97 -63.24
N GLY A 419 20.74 -15.89 -62.66
CA GLY A 419 20.26 -14.72 -63.41
C GLY A 419 20.59 -13.40 -62.72
N VAL A 420 21.72 -12.80 -63.09
CA VAL A 420 22.08 -11.41 -62.74
C VAL A 420 21.85 -10.51 -63.95
N ILE A 421 21.15 -9.38 -63.77
CA ILE A 421 21.35 -8.15 -64.56
C ILE A 421 21.18 -6.93 -63.62
N GLU A 422 22.08 -5.96 -63.71
CA GLU A 422 22.07 -4.68 -62.96
C GLU A 422 21.46 -3.50 -63.76
N MET A 423 21.46 -2.29 -63.15
CA MET A 423 21.47 -0.96 -63.79
C MET A 423 20.13 -0.44 -64.39
N ASP A 424 19.80 0.86 -64.40
CA ASP A 424 20.50 2.12 -64.01
C ASP A 424 19.50 3.28 -63.70
N ALA A 425 20.03 4.40 -63.16
CA ALA A 425 19.54 5.79 -63.18
C ALA A 425 18.23 6.17 -62.44
N GLY A 426 18.13 7.29 -61.70
CA GLY A 426 19.09 8.36 -61.40
C GLY A 426 18.65 9.74 -61.92
N VAL A 427 18.16 10.63 -61.03
CA VAL A 427 18.03 12.08 -61.26
C VAL A 427 18.26 12.83 -59.94
N GLU A 428 18.93 13.98 -60.00
CA GLU A 428 19.49 14.75 -58.88
C GLU A 428 19.03 16.22 -58.91
N VAL A 429 18.62 16.76 -57.74
CA VAL A 429 18.61 18.19 -57.29
C VAL A 429 17.91 19.29 -58.18
N PRO A 430 17.67 20.57 -57.77
CA PRO A 430 18.49 21.47 -56.91
C PRO A 430 17.82 22.15 -55.70
N ASP A 431 18.72 22.68 -54.87
CA ASP A 431 18.59 23.47 -53.63
C ASP A 431 18.28 24.97 -53.87
N ALA A 432 17.81 25.67 -52.83
CA ALA A 432 17.91 27.14 -52.67
C ALA A 432 17.72 27.58 -51.19
N GLY A 433 18.72 28.28 -50.63
CA GLY A 433 18.78 28.81 -49.25
C GLY A 433 17.74 29.89 -48.84
N THR A 434 17.93 30.72 -47.80
CA THR A 434 19.18 31.17 -47.14
C THR A 434 18.90 31.80 -45.75
N GLU A 435 19.95 32.12 -44.99
CA GLU A 435 19.95 32.71 -43.63
C GLU A 435 19.56 34.22 -43.56
N GLN A 436 19.13 34.73 -42.39
CA GLN A 436 19.93 35.69 -41.56
C GLN A 436 19.19 36.24 -40.29
N PRO A 437 19.92 36.83 -39.29
CA PRO A 437 19.40 37.22 -37.97
C PRO A 437 19.43 38.73 -37.62
N MET A 438 18.74 39.13 -36.53
CA MET A 438 18.82 40.40 -35.77
C MET A 438 18.52 40.06 -34.29
N GLY A 439 19.10 40.59 -33.19
CA GLY A 439 19.77 41.87 -32.89
C GLY A 439 18.77 42.89 -32.30
N GLY A 440 18.90 43.53 -31.11
CA GLY A 440 19.85 43.48 -29.98
C GLY A 440 19.66 44.69 -29.02
N GLY A 441 20.08 44.60 -27.73
CA GLY A 441 20.08 45.69 -26.71
C GLY A 441 18.75 45.94 -25.96
N THR A 442 18.65 46.47 -24.72
CA THR A 442 19.57 47.01 -23.66
C THR A 442 18.84 47.03 -22.28
N GLY A 443 19.42 47.13 -21.07
CA GLY A 443 20.85 47.13 -20.68
C GLY A 443 21.26 47.94 -19.41
N THR A 444 20.61 47.82 -18.23
CA THR A 444 20.96 48.63 -17.02
C THR A 444 21.35 47.85 -15.74
N THR A 445 22.66 47.89 -15.41
CA THR A 445 23.31 48.10 -14.09
C THR A 445 22.78 47.53 -12.76
N PHE A 446 23.72 46.89 -12.02
CA PHE A 446 23.70 46.51 -10.60
C PHE A 446 23.50 47.68 -9.60
N PRO A 447 23.26 47.39 -8.30
CA PRO A 447 24.40 47.39 -7.38
C PRO A 447 24.56 46.10 -6.54
N THR A 448 25.78 45.95 -5.99
CA THR A 448 26.31 44.77 -5.29
C THR A 448 26.13 44.79 -3.77
N GLY A 449 25.95 43.60 -3.18
CA GLY A 449 26.36 43.24 -1.83
C GLY A 449 26.24 41.72 -1.66
N GLY A 450 27.22 40.96 -1.17
CA GLY A 450 28.46 41.32 -0.50
C GLY A 450 28.57 40.56 0.82
N GLY A 451 28.99 39.29 0.78
CA GLY A 451 28.92 38.40 1.95
C GLY A 451 29.57 37.02 1.75
N THR A 452 30.90 37.00 1.73
CA THR A 452 31.79 35.91 2.18
C THR A 452 31.29 34.45 2.09
N GLY A 453 31.87 33.68 1.18
CA GLY A 453 31.79 32.22 1.23
C GLY A 453 32.77 31.62 2.26
N THR A 454 32.33 30.55 2.93
CA THR A 454 33.20 29.52 3.52
C THR A 454 32.56 28.17 3.22
N GLY A 455 33.18 27.39 2.33
CA GLY A 455 32.67 26.07 1.98
C GLY A 455 32.94 25.07 3.11
N VAL A 456 31.90 24.39 3.58
CA VAL A 456 32.00 23.13 4.33
C VAL A 456 30.82 22.23 3.95
N GLU A 457 31.14 21.09 3.36
CA GLU A 457 30.41 19.83 3.53
C GLU A 457 31.46 18.77 3.91
N PRO A 458 31.09 17.61 4.49
CA PRO A 458 29.80 17.26 5.10
C PRO A 458 29.94 16.72 6.54
N GLY A 459 28.81 16.54 7.24
CA GLY A 459 28.72 15.57 8.33
C GLY A 459 28.20 16.07 9.69
N THR A 460 27.24 15.30 10.23
CA THR A 460 26.92 15.18 11.67
C THR A 460 26.65 16.47 12.47
N ASP A 461 25.45 17.04 12.33
CA ASP A 461 24.79 17.69 13.47
C ASP A 461 23.57 16.86 13.89
N THR A 462 23.72 16.12 14.99
CA THR A 462 22.67 15.27 15.58
C THR A 462 21.91 15.98 16.71
N ARG A 463 21.85 17.33 16.73
CA ARG A 463 21.29 18.11 17.85
C ARG A 463 20.24 19.15 17.47
N LYS A 464 19.23 18.74 16.69
CA LYS A 464 17.89 19.35 16.72
C LYS A 464 16.78 18.29 16.76
N ILE A 465 16.79 17.49 17.84
CA ILE A 465 15.62 16.68 18.23
C ILE A 465 14.75 17.52 19.16
N THR A 466 13.69 18.10 18.62
CA THR A 466 12.49 18.56 19.35
C THR A 466 11.33 18.70 18.36
N ASP A 467 10.12 18.45 18.85
CA ASP A 467 8.82 18.77 18.22
C ASP A 467 8.42 17.93 16.99
N GLY A 468 8.03 16.68 17.25
CA GLY A 468 7.32 15.83 16.28
C GLY A 468 5.81 16.07 16.31
N CYS A 469 5.20 16.38 15.17
CA CYS A 469 3.83 16.91 15.08
C CYS A 469 2.80 15.93 14.49
N GLY A 470 1.88 15.48 15.36
CA GLY A 470 0.44 15.77 15.26
C GLY A 470 -0.28 15.69 13.90
N CYS A 471 -1.20 14.73 13.76
CA CYS A 471 -2.47 14.97 13.07
C CYS A 471 -3.40 15.72 14.02
N SER A 472 -3.89 16.90 13.63
CA SER A 472 -4.87 17.64 14.40
C SER A 472 -6.28 17.09 14.17
N ALA A 473 -7.01 16.84 15.26
CA ALA A 473 -8.46 16.82 15.20
C ALA A 473 -8.93 18.26 14.94
N GLY A 474 -9.22 18.57 13.67
CA GLY A 474 -9.70 19.89 13.23
C GLY A 474 -11.08 20.21 13.79
N THR A 475 -11.13 20.74 15.02
CA THR A 475 -12.34 21.36 15.57
C THR A 475 -12.59 22.71 14.91
N GLU A 476 -13.60 22.79 14.04
CA GLU A 476 -14.54 23.93 13.98
C GLU A 476 -15.90 23.42 13.45
N PRO A 477 -17.04 23.60 14.16
CA PRO A 477 -18.23 22.76 13.95
C PRO A 477 -19.37 23.46 13.21
N LEU A 478 -19.23 23.75 11.91
CA LEU A 478 -20.25 24.53 11.17
C LEU A 478 -21.19 23.75 10.24
N SER A 479 -20.92 22.47 9.94
CA SER A 479 -21.77 21.63 9.07
C SER A 479 -22.69 20.65 9.81
N ILE A 480 -22.36 20.25 11.05
CA ILE A 480 -23.19 19.32 11.85
C ILE A 480 -24.35 20.04 12.56
N LEU A 481 -24.16 21.31 12.96
CA LEU A 481 -25.22 22.12 13.59
C LEU A 481 -26.43 22.37 12.65
N ALA A 482 -26.20 22.40 11.33
CA ALA A 482 -27.26 22.57 10.34
C ALA A 482 -28.30 21.43 10.37
N PHE A 483 -27.86 20.18 10.57
CA PHE A 483 -28.75 19.02 10.62
C PHE A 483 -29.46 18.84 11.98
N LEU A 484 -28.82 19.22 13.09
CA LEU A 484 -29.45 19.23 14.42
C LEU A 484 -30.53 20.32 14.55
N GLY A 485 -30.35 21.48 13.90
CA GLY A 485 -31.34 22.56 13.88
C GLY A 485 -32.68 22.14 13.23
N LEU A 486 -32.62 21.40 12.12
CA LEU A 486 -33.81 20.97 11.37
C LEU A 486 -34.70 19.96 12.14
N LEU A 487 -34.11 19.15 13.03
CA LEU A 487 -34.85 18.16 13.83
C LEU A 487 -35.55 18.77 15.06
N LEU A 488 -35.05 19.90 15.59
CA LEU A 488 -35.68 20.59 16.73
C LEU A 488 -36.85 21.49 16.31
N VAL A 489 -36.85 22.05 15.09
CA VAL A 489 -37.98 22.84 14.57
C VAL A 489 -39.23 21.97 14.36
N ARG A 490 -39.08 20.72 13.88
CA ARG A 490 -40.23 19.83 13.64
C ARG A 490 -40.96 19.33 14.89
N ARG A 491 -40.37 19.42 16.10
CA ARG A 491 -41.04 19.05 17.36
C ARG A 491 -41.88 20.16 18.01
N ARG A 492 -41.92 21.38 17.45
CA ARG A 492 -42.81 22.46 17.92
C ARG A 492 -44.08 22.68 17.09
N ALA A 493 -44.31 21.86 16.06
CA ALA A 493 -45.49 21.96 15.17
C ALA A 493 -46.59 20.91 15.42
N GLN A 494 -46.55 20.19 16.55
CA GLN A 494 -47.64 19.31 17.02
C GLN A 494 -47.80 19.40 18.54
N ARG A 495 -48.44 20.48 18.99
CA ARG A 495 -49.25 20.59 20.21
C ARG A 495 -50.37 21.58 19.96
#